data_AF-A0A1Y4UHV8-F1
#
_entry.id   AF-A0A1Y4UHV8-F1
#
_cell.length_a   1.000
_cell.length_b   1.000
_cell.length_c   1.000
_cell.angle_alpha   90.00
_cell.angle_beta   90.00
_cell.angle_gamma   90.00
#
_symmetry.space_group_name_H-M   'P 1'
#
loop_
_entity.id
_entity.type
_entity.pdbx_description
1 polymer ?
#
loop_
_entity_poly.entity_id
_entity_poly.type
_entity_poly.pdbx_seq_one_letter_code
_entity_poly.pdbx_strand_id
1 'polypeptide(L)'
;MREYIKDPEFSAAYKQAAAELLNSATMQLRQNLTAAIDRLGQIVTDDTEASPAQISAARTLLDFNLKFTELTDVLDRLTELERWKDESNG
;
A
#
# COMPACT_ATOMS: atom_id res chain seq x y z
N MET A 1 -13.19 -30.09 14.88
CA MET A 1 -13.44 -28.96 13.96
C MET A 1 -14.08 -27.84 14.78
N ARG A 2 -13.52 -26.62 14.76
CA ARG A 2 -13.75 -25.57 15.78
C ARG A 2 -15.20 -25.04 15.75
N GLU A 3 -16.10 -25.62 16.55
CA GLU A 3 -17.52 -25.23 16.63
C GLU A 3 -17.75 -23.78 17.10
N TYR A 4 -16.83 -23.21 17.87
CA TYR A 4 -16.91 -21.82 18.31
C TYR A 4 -16.83 -20.80 17.16
N ILE A 5 -16.32 -21.18 15.97
CA ILE A 5 -16.32 -20.31 14.78
C ILE A 5 -17.72 -20.19 14.15
N LYS A 6 -18.66 -21.09 14.50
CA LYS A 6 -20.05 -21.04 14.04
C LYS A 6 -20.91 -20.08 14.86
N ASP A 7 -20.42 -19.61 16.00
CA ASP A 7 -21.05 -18.54 16.76
C ASP A 7 -20.93 -17.23 15.93
N PRO A 8 -22.05 -16.64 15.49
CA PRO A 8 -22.04 -15.42 14.68
C PRO A 8 -21.35 -14.25 15.37
N GLU A 9 -21.48 -14.14 16.70
CA GLU A 9 -20.91 -13.06 17.49
C GLU A 9 -19.39 -13.21 17.58
N PHE A 10 -18.92 -14.44 17.89
CA PHE A 10 -17.48 -14.75 17.90
C PHE A 10 -16.86 -14.57 16.51
N SER A 11 -17.54 -15.04 15.46
CA SER A 11 -17.06 -14.92 14.08
C SER A 11 -16.94 -13.46 13.64
N ALA A 12 -17.92 -12.62 14.01
CA ALA A 12 -17.88 -11.19 13.74
C ALA A 12 -16.74 -10.49 14.51
N ALA A 13 -16.62 -10.73 15.81
CA ALA A 13 -15.55 -10.17 16.63
C ALA A 13 -14.16 -10.60 16.16
N TYR A 14 -13.99 -11.88 15.78
CA TYR A 14 -12.75 -12.39 15.22
C TYR A 14 -12.37 -11.73 13.90
N LYS A 15 -13.33 -11.60 12.97
CA LYS A 15 -13.12 -10.91 11.69
C LYS A 15 -12.74 -9.45 11.89
N GLN A 16 -13.40 -8.77 12.82
CA GLN A 16 -13.08 -7.39 13.16
C GLN A 16 -11.66 -7.26 13.71
N ALA A 17 -11.29 -8.08 14.70
CA ALA A 17 -9.94 -8.07 15.26
C ALA A 17 -8.86 -8.39 14.20
N ALA A 18 -9.15 -9.32 13.28
CA ALA A 18 -8.26 -9.64 12.16
C ALA A 18 -8.12 -8.45 11.18
N ALA A 19 -9.22 -7.76 10.86
CA ALA A 19 -9.20 -6.58 10.01
C ALA A 19 -8.43 -5.41 10.66
N GLU A 20 -8.61 -5.19 11.96
CA GLU A 20 -7.87 -4.16 12.72
C GLU A 20 -6.37 -4.45 12.76
N LEU A 21 -5.98 -5.71 13.00
CA LEU A 21 -4.58 -6.14 12.95
C LEU A 21 -3.98 -5.93 11.57
N LEU A 22 -4.69 -6.34 10.51
CA LEU A 22 -4.24 -6.18 9.14
C LEU A 22 -4.08 -4.69 8.79
N ASN A 23 -5.06 -3.85 9.13
CA ASN A 23 -4.99 -2.42 8.88
C ASN A 23 -3.79 -1.77 9.60
N SER A 24 -3.56 -2.14 10.85
CA SER A 24 -2.41 -1.65 11.63
C SER A 24 -1.08 -2.06 11.00
N ALA A 25 -0.95 -3.30 10.55
CA ALA A 25 0.23 -3.79 9.84
C ALA A 25 0.43 -3.03 8.51
N THR A 26 -0.65 -2.80 7.75
CA THR A 26 -0.60 -2.00 6.51
C THR A 26 -0.21 -0.55 6.77
N MET A 27 -0.66 0.07 7.86
CA MET A 27 -0.23 1.41 8.25
C MET A 27 1.27 1.46 8.56
N GLN A 28 1.78 0.50 9.33
CA GLN A 28 3.20 0.42 9.65
C GLN A 28 4.06 0.20 8.38
N LEU A 29 3.62 -0.67 7.47
CA LEU A 29 4.28 -0.87 6.18
C LEU A 29 4.32 0.41 5.35
N ARG A 30 3.21 1.17 5.30
CA ARG A 30 3.14 2.46 4.60
C ARG A 30 4.12 3.48 5.20
N GLN A 31 4.20 3.57 6.53
CA GLN A 31 5.16 4.46 7.20
C GLN A 31 6.62 4.10 6.87
N ASN A 32 6.96 2.82 6.92
CA ASN A 32 8.30 2.34 6.57
C ASN A 32 8.65 2.65 5.11
N LEU A 33 7.68 2.53 4.20
CA LEU A 33 7.85 2.89 2.80
C LEU A 33 8.14 4.38 2.63
N THR A 34 7.38 5.26 3.28
CA THR A 34 7.65 6.71 3.26
C THR A 34 9.05 7.02 3.75
N ALA A 35 9.45 6.44 4.88
CA ALA A 35 10.80 6.64 5.44
C ALA A 35 11.92 6.15 4.48
N ALA A 36 11.69 5.05 3.76
CA ALA A 36 12.64 4.55 2.77
C ALA A 36 12.75 5.49 1.55
N ILE A 37 11.62 6.01 1.06
CA ILE A 37 11.59 6.99 -0.03
C ILE A 37 12.35 8.25 0.37
N ASP A 38 12.10 8.78 1.57
CA ASP A 38 12.79 9.95 2.10
C ASP A 38 14.31 9.72 2.17
N ARG A 39 14.72 8.54 2.65
CA ARG A 39 16.15 8.21 2.73
C ARG A 39 16.80 8.08 1.35
N LEU A 40 16.11 7.49 0.38
CA LEU A 40 16.60 7.42 -1.00
C LEU A 40 16.71 8.81 -1.62
N GLY A 41 15.75 9.70 -1.35
CA GLY A 41 15.79 11.09 -1.79
C GLY A 41 17.01 11.83 -1.25
N GLN A 42 17.32 11.65 0.03
CA GLN A 42 18.54 12.21 0.64
C GLN A 42 19.82 11.72 -0.06
N ILE A 43 19.92 10.41 -0.34
CA ILE A 43 21.08 9.83 -1.05
C ILE A 43 21.24 10.45 -2.44
N VAL A 44 20.15 10.66 -3.17
CA VAL A 44 20.18 11.28 -4.51
C VAL A 44 20.72 12.71 -4.48
N THR A 45 20.41 13.48 -3.42
CA THR A 45 20.79 14.90 -3.31
C THR A 45 22.11 15.16 -2.58
N ASP A 46 22.77 14.12 -2.06
CA ASP A 46 23.99 14.27 -1.26
C ASP A 46 25.23 14.29 -2.16
N ASP A 47 25.85 15.47 -2.32
CA ASP A 47 27.06 15.67 -3.13
C ASP A 47 28.30 14.93 -2.60
N THR A 48 28.26 14.41 -1.37
CA THR A 48 29.33 13.61 -0.76
C THR A 48 29.18 12.12 -0.98
N GLU A 49 28.00 11.66 -1.41
CA GLU A 49 27.73 10.26 -1.71
C GLU A 49 28.44 9.80 -2.99
N ALA A 50 28.78 8.52 -3.04
CA ALA A 50 29.42 7.97 -4.23
C ALA A 50 28.42 7.92 -5.41
N SER A 51 28.85 8.32 -6.61
CA SER A 51 27.98 8.36 -7.80
C SER A 51 27.20 7.07 -8.09
N PRO A 52 27.76 5.85 -7.89
CA PRO A 52 26.98 4.62 -8.04
C PRO A 52 25.80 4.50 -7.06
N ALA A 53 25.96 4.98 -5.82
CA ALA A 53 24.90 4.96 -4.81
C ALA A 53 23.77 5.93 -5.18
N GLN A 54 24.13 7.15 -5.61
CA GLN A 54 23.18 8.15 -6.10
C GLN A 54 22.37 7.62 -7.30
N ILE A 55 23.04 7.03 -8.30
CA ILE A 55 22.38 6.47 -9.49
C ILE A 55 21.44 5.31 -9.11
N SER A 56 21.88 4.44 -8.20
CA SER A 56 21.06 3.32 -7.74
C SER A 56 19.82 3.79 -6.98
N ALA A 57 19.95 4.79 -6.10
CA ALA A 57 18.84 5.39 -5.38
C ALA A 57 17.86 6.10 -6.33
N ALA A 58 18.37 6.89 -7.29
CA ALA A 58 17.57 7.58 -8.28
C ALA A 58 16.77 6.60 -9.15
N ARG A 59 17.41 5.54 -9.66
CA ARG A 59 16.72 4.50 -10.43
C ARG A 59 15.61 3.84 -9.61
N THR A 60 15.90 3.50 -8.35
CA THR A 60 14.92 2.89 -7.46
C THR A 60 13.70 3.79 -7.28
N LEU A 61 13.89 5.09 -7.05
CA LEU A 61 12.79 6.06 -6.93
C LEU A 61 11.97 6.17 -8.22
N LEU A 62 12.61 6.23 -9.38
CA LEU A 62 11.93 6.28 -10.68
C LEU A 62 11.10 5.03 -10.95
N ASP A 63 11.65 3.84 -10.68
CA ASP A 63 10.94 2.56 -10.86
C ASP A 63 9.71 2.46 -9.95
N PHE A 64 9.81 2.91 -8.69
CA PHE A 64 8.66 2.94 -7.78
C PHE A 64 7.63 3.99 -8.17
N ASN A 65 8.05 5.17 -8.62
CA ASN A 65 7.13 6.21 -9.09
C ASN A 65 6.29 5.71 -10.27
N LEU A 66 6.90 5.04 -11.25
CA LEU A 66 6.20 4.45 -12.38
C LEU A 66 5.16 3.41 -11.91
N LYS A 67 5.57 2.46 -11.06
CA LYS A 67 4.67 1.42 -10.53
C LYS A 67 3.50 2.00 -9.73
N PHE A 68 3.74 3.01 -8.89
CA PHE A 68 2.68 3.63 -8.10
C PHE A 68 1.71 4.42 -8.99
N THR A 69 2.20 5.05 -10.04
CA THR A 69 1.35 5.74 -11.03
C THR A 69 0.43 4.74 -11.71
N GLU A 70 0.98 3.65 -12.26
CA GLU A 70 0.20 2.58 -12.90
C GLU A 70 -0.83 1.95 -11.94
N LEU A 71 -0.45 1.70 -10.69
CA LEU A 71 -1.37 1.16 -9.68
C LEU A 71 -2.50 2.14 -9.35
N THR A 72 -2.19 3.44 -9.24
CA THR A 72 -3.19 4.47 -8.96
C THR A 72 -4.17 4.58 -10.12
N ASP A 73 -3.68 4.61 -11.37
CA ASP A 73 -4.53 4.65 -12.56
C ASP A 73 -5.48 3.44 -12.64
N VAL A 74 -5.01 2.24 -12.27
CA VAL A 74 -5.85 1.03 -12.23
C VAL A 74 -6.92 1.13 -11.13
N LEU A 75 -6.56 1.62 -9.95
CA LEU A 75 -7.50 1.80 -8.84
C LEU A 75 -8.58 2.84 -9.15
N ASP A 76 -8.21 3.94 -9.80
CA ASP A 76 -9.14 4.98 -10.22
C ASP A 76 -10.14 4.42 -11.24
N ARG A 77 -9.65 3.68 -12.24
CA ARG A 77 -10.51 2.99 -13.22
C ARG A 77 -11.42 1.96 -12.58
N LEU A 78 -10.94 1.22 -11.58
CA LEU A 78 -11.77 0.25 -10.85
C LEU A 78 -12.88 0.97 -10.07
N THR A 79 -12.54 2.08 -9.41
CA THR A 79 -13.50 2.91 -8.68
C THR A 79 -14.59 3.47 -9.60
N GLU A 80 -14.22 3.92 -10.80
CA GLU A 80 -15.17 4.37 -11.82
C GLU A 80 -16.09 3.22 -12.28
N LEU A 81 -15.55 2.02 -12.49
CA LEU A 81 -16.33 0.84 -12.88
C LEU A 81 -17.31 0.40 -11.79
N GLU A 82 -16.89 0.44 -10.53
CA GLU A 82 -17.75 0.13 -9.38
C GLU A 82 -18.90 1.14 -9.29
N ARG A 83 -18.62 2.44 -9.46
CA ARG A 83 -19.67 3.48 -9.51
C ARG A 83 -20.65 3.26 -10.65
N TRP A 84 -20.15 2.99 -11.85
CA TRP A 84 -20.99 2.71 -13.02
C TRP A 84 -21.90 1.50 -12.80
N LYS A 85 -21.37 0.45 -12.16
CA LYS A 85 -22.14 -0.75 -11.81
C LYS A 85 -23.25 -0.44 -10.81
N ASP A 86 -22.99 0.38 -9.80
CA ASP A 86 -24.00 0.76 -8.80
C ASP A 86 -25.09 1.65 -9.42
N GLU A 87 -24.71 2.58 -10.31
CA GLU A 87 -25.64 3.45 -11.05
C GLU A 87 -26.50 2.70 -12.07
N SER A 88 -25.97 1.63 -12.67
CA SER A 88 -26.69 0.83 -13.67
C SER A 88 -27.58 -0.27 -13.07
N ASN A 89 -27.37 -0.63 -11.80
CA ASN A 89 -28.15 -1.63 -11.07
C ASN A 89 -29.19 -1.02 -10.10
N GLY A 90 -29.25 0.31 -10.00
CA GLY A 90 -30.29 1.07 -9.28
C GLY A 90 -31.38 1.57 -10.21
#